data_AF-A0A3D2N3B1-F1
#
_entry.id   AF-A0A3D2N3B1-F1
#
_cell.length_a   1.000
_cell.length_b   1.000
_cell.length_c   1.000
_cell.angle_alpha   90.00
_cell.angle_beta   90.00
_cell.angle_gamma   90.00
#
_symmetry.space_group_name_H-M   'P 1'
#
loop_
_entity.id
_entity.type
_entity.pdbx_description
1 polymer ?
#
loop_
_entity_poly.entity_id
_entity_poly.type
_entity_poly.pdbx_seq_one_letter_code
_entity_poly.pdbx_strand_id
1 'polypeptide(L)'
;MEASDTGKKPENWRLSPKAVRTFILGGEAGGVKIPRKFYGNDALVERCIITLAGSRGLMLVGEPGTAKTMLSELLSAACCGVSTNTVQGTAGTTEDMIKYSWNYALLLSKGPCREALVPSPLLVGMEKGIFARFEEITRTPAEIQDSLISVMSDQILNIPELGDEGLVLAKPGFNIIGTANTRDKGVNEMSGALKRRFNFETVMPIADVRLEKEIIIREAEDMAKAGHIDCPIDTDVAELLAVTYHELREGRTAEGTVVEKPAAVMSTAEAVSVYYQTISHSWYFGDGKADMGLLTENLLGAVCKENKDDLEKLKAYFRTAVTAKAKKVGGAWKAYSETAGLLR
;
A
#
# COMPACT_ATOMS: atom_id res chain seq x y z
N MET A 1 -3.27 23.16 -5.95
CA MET A 1 -4.37 22.76 -5.04
C MET A 1 -4.45 23.64 -3.80
N GLU A 2 -3.37 23.82 -3.02
CA GLU A 2 -3.42 24.68 -1.81
C GLU A 2 -3.91 26.11 -2.09
N ALA A 3 -3.40 26.74 -3.16
CA ALA A 3 -3.77 28.11 -3.54
C ALA A 3 -5.26 28.26 -3.92
N SER A 4 -5.92 27.18 -4.35
CA SER A 4 -7.33 27.18 -4.76
C SER A 4 -8.26 26.60 -3.67
N ASP A 5 -7.72 26.18 -2.53
CA ASP A 5 -8.48 25.52 -1.47
C ASP A 5 -9.04 26.53 -0.46
N THR A 6 -10.34 26.80 -0.57
CA THR A 6 -11.08 27.71 0.31
C THR A 6 -11.81 26.99 1.46
N GLY A 7 -11.57 25.70 1.64
CA GLY A 7 -12.22 24.90 2.67
C GLY A 7 -11.68 25.17 4.08
N LYS A 8 -12.45 24.78 5.11
CA LYS A 8 -11.99 24.81 6.50
C LYS A 8 -10.91 23.74 6.70
N LYS A 9 -9.74 24.14 7.18
CA LYS A 9 -8.61 23.24 7.44
C LYS A 9 -8.52 22.95 8.95
N PRO A 10 -8.39 21.68 9.36
CA PRO A 10 -7.88 21.36 10.68
C PRO A 10 -6.53 22.04 10.92
N GLU A 11 -6.17 22.25 12.18
CA GLU A 11 -4.93 22.93 12.53
C GLU A 11 -3.71 22.17 11.98
N ASN A 12 -2.71 22.91 11.48
CA ASN A 12 -1.51 22.41 10.79
C ASN A 12 -1.75 21.58 9.52
N TRP A 13 -2.99 21.44 9.02
CA TRP A 13 -3.23 20.80 7.73
C TRP A 13 -2.95 21.75 6.56
N ARG A 14 -2.32 21.21 5.50
CA ARG A 14 -2.05 21.88 4.23
C ARG A 14 -3.32 22.04 3.38
N LEU A 15 -4.14 21.00 3.34
CA LEU A 15 -5.39 20.94 2.57
C LEU A 15 -6.59 20.73 3.50
N SER A 16 -7.74 21.27 3.10
CA SER A 16 -9.02 21.00 3.76
C SER A 16 -9.47 19.56 3.48
N PRO A 17 -10.33 18.94 4.31
CA PRO A 17 -10.85 17.60 4.07
C PRO A 17 -11.41 17.38 2.66
N LYS A 18 -12.08 18.41 2.09
CA LYS A 18 -12.60 18.36 0.70
C LYS A 18 -11.48 18.37 -0.33
N ALA A 19 -10.45 19.17 -0.12
CA ALA A 19 -9.29 19.22 -1.01
C ALA A 19 -8.44 17.95 -0.91
N VAL A 20 -8.27 17.36 0.28
CA VAL A 20 -7.64 16.04 0.48
C VAL A 20 -8.41 14.96 -0.28
N ARG A 21 -9.74 14.92 -0.15
CA ARG A 21 -10.59 14.00 -0.93
C ARG A 21 -10.36 14.16 -2.43
N THR A 22 -10.34 15.38 -2.93
CA THR A 22 -10.09 15.68 -4.36
C THR A 22 -8.67 15.28 -4.80
N PHE A 23 -7.69 15.45 -3.93
CA PHE A 23 -6.30 15.04 -4.19
C PHE A 23 -6.19 13.53 -4.38
N ILE A 24 -6.92 12.75 -3.57
CA ILE A 24 -6.88 11.28 -3.57
C ILE A 24 -7.78 10.67 -4.66
N LEU A 25 -9.06 11.08 -4.68
CA LEU A 25 -10.09 10.49 -5.54
C LEU A 25 -10.18 11.15 -6.93
N GLY A 26 -9.41 12.20 -7.16
CA GLY A 26 -9.44 12.98 -8.39
C GLY A 26 -10.59 13.98 -8.43
N GLY A 27 -10.60 14.81 -9.46
CA GLY A 27 -11.58 15.88 -9.66
C GLY A 27 -10.95 17.08 -10.35
N GLU A 28 -11.29 18.27 -9.90
CA GLU A 28 -10.74 19.52 -10.41
C GLU A 28 -10.40 20.46 -9.25
N ALA A 29 -9.29 21.19 -9.36
CA ALA A 29 -8.90 22.21 -8.39
C ALA A 29 -8.26 23.39 -9.12
N GLY A 30 -8.89 24.57 -9.03
CA GLY A 30 -8.39 25.79 -9.65
C GLY A 30 -8.25 25.71 -11.17
N GLY A 31 -9.21 25.07 -11.86
CA GLY A 31 -9.16 24.90 -13.32
C GLY A 31 -8.25 23.76 -13.79
N VAL A 32 -7.58 23.04 -12.88
CA VAL A 32 -6.67 21.94 -13.21
C VAL A 32 -7.32 20.61 -12.86
N LYS A 33 -7.37 19.69 -13.82
CA LYS A 33 -7.82 18.32 -13.62
C LYS A 33 -6.84 17.57 -12.72
N ILE A 34 -7.34 17.02 -11.62
CA ILE A 34 -6.58 16.21 -10.68
C ILE A 34 -6.85 14.74 -10.98
N PRO A 35 -5.84 13.94 -11.37
CA PRO A 35 -6.02 12.53 -11.62
C PRO A 35 -6.32 11.79 -10.31
N ARG A 36 -7.17 10.77 -10.41
CA ARG A 36 -7.47 9.84 -9.34
C ARG A 36 -6.25 8.98 -9.04
N LYS A 37 -5.85 8.92 -7.77
CA LYS A 37 -4.65 8.19 -7.33
C LYS A 37 -5.00 6.89 -6.61
N PHE A 38 -6.16 6.85 -5.95
CA PHE A 38 -6.65 5.68 -5.22
C PHE A 38 -7.99 5.20 -5.80
N TYR A 39 -8.11 3.90 -6.03
CA TYR A 39 -9.25 3.28 -6.71
C TYR A 39 -10.10 2.36 -5.82
N GLY A 40 -9.93 2.45 -4.50
CA GLY A 40 -10.83 1.80 -3.56
C GLY A 40 -12.12 2.60 -3.30
N ASN A 41 -12.82 2.23 -2.23
CA ASN A 41 -14.09 2.82 -1.82
C ASN A 41 -13.95 4.29 -1.42
N ASP A 42 -14.65 5.20 -2.11
CA ASP A 42 -14.67 6.64 -1.84
C ASP A 42 -15.05 6.97 -0.39
N ALA A 43 -16.04 6.25 0.16
CA ALA A 43 -16.49 6.46 1.54
C ALA A 43 -15.43 6.03 2.56
N LEU A 44 -14.57 5.06 2.24
CA LEU A 44 -13.43 4.70 3.09
C LEU A 44 -12.44 5.86 3.17
N VAL A 45 -12.14 6.51 2.03
CA VAL A 45 -11.24 7.67 2.01
C VAL A 45 -11.81 8.82 2.85
N GLU A 46 -13.10 9.09 2.75
CA GLU A 46 -13.77 10.10 3.57
C GLU A 46 -13.69 9.78 5.07
N ARG A 47 -13.95 8.54 5.48
CA ARG A 47 -13.82 8.13 6.90
C ARG A 47 -12.38 8.20 7.40
N CYS A 48 -11.39 7.89 6.56
CA CYS A 48 -9.97 8.07 6.88
C CYS A 48 -9.66 9.55 7.15
N ILE A 49 -10.13 10.44 6.27
CA ILE A 49 -9.93 11.90 6.42
C ILE A 49 -10.59 12.40 7.71
N ILE A 50 -11.83 11.98 7.99
CA ILE A 50 -12.53 12.39 9.21
C ILE A 50 -11.86 11.85 10.47
N THR A 51 -11.37 10.61 10.45
CA THR A 51 -10.57 10.05 11.56
C THR A 51 -9.35 10.91 11.85
N LEU A 52 -8.60 11.27 10.80
CA LEU A 52 -7.36 12.05 10.95
C LEU A 52 -7.60 13.50 11.34
N ALA A 53 -8.76 14.06 11.00
CA ALA A 53 -9.17 15.39 11.46
C ALA A 53 -9.51 15.42 12.97
N GLY A 54 -9.72 14.25 13.57
CA GLY A 54 -9.86 14.06 15.01
C GLY A 54 -8.53 13.68 15.68
N SER A 55 -8.62 13.18 16.92
CA SER A 55 -7.47 12.79 17.75
C SER A 55 -7.21 11.28 17.80
N ARG A 56 -8.04 10.46 17.16
CA ARG A 56 -7.82 9.01 17.10
C ARG A 56 -6.90 8.65 15.95
N GLY A 57 -6.05 7.65 16.18
CA GLY A 57 -5.23 7.06 15.13
C GLY A 57 -6.08 6.40 14.05
N LEU A 58 -5.57 6.35 12.83
CA LEU A 58 -6.14 5.59 11.73
C LEU A 58 -5.41 4.27 11.58
N MET A 59 -6.12 3.15 11.55
CA MET A 59 -5.54 1.84 11.22
C MET A 59 -6.12 1.34 9.89
N LEU A 60 -5.27 1.22 8.88
CA LEU A 60 -5.62 0.62 7.60
C LEU A 60 -5.31 -0.87 7.64
N VAL A 61 -6.35 -1.71 7.56
CA VAL A 61 -6.21 -3.17 7.53
C VAL A 61 -6.66 -3.73 6.20
N GLY A 62 -6.08 -4.85 5.77
CA GLY A 62 -6.50 -5.47 4.51
C GLY A 62 -5.50 -6.50 4.03
N GLU A 63 -5.87 -7.24 2.98
CA GLU A 63 -4.98 -8.24 2.37
C GLU A 63 -3.72 -7.59 1.80
N PRO A 64 -2.60 -8.32 1.64
CA PRO A 64 -1.43 -7.80 0.94
C PRO A 64 -1.79 -7.28 -0.46
N GLY A 65 -1.14 -6.19 -0.88
CA GLY A 65 -1.37 -5.59 -2.21
C GLY A 65 -2.66 -4.77 -2.36
N THR A 66 -3.39 -4.45 -1.29
CA THR A 66 -4.61 -3.61 -1.30
C THR A 66 -4.34 -2.09 -1.24
N ALA A 67 -3.15 -1.61 -1.59
CA ALA A 67 -2.79 -0.18 -1.60
C ALA A 67 -2.90 0.58 -0.26
N LYS A 68 -2.83 -0.12 0.89
CA LYS A 68 -2.84 0.50 2.24
C LYS A 68 -1.75 1.55 2.43
N THR A 69 -0.50 1.17 2.12
CA THR A 69 0.67 2.05 2.22
C THR A 69 0.55 3.26 1.30
N MET A 70 0.06 3.07 0.07
CA MET A 70 -0.23 4.16 -0.85
C MET A 70 -1.29 5.12 -0.28
N LEU A 71 -2.38 4.61 0.30
CA LEU A 71 -3.39 5.48 0.91
C LEU A 71 -2.82 6.26 2.11
N SER A 72 -2.03 5.60 2.97
CA SER A 72 -1.29 6.21 4.08
C SER A 72 -0.36 7.35 3.59
N GLU A 73 0.34 7.15 2.47
CA GLU A 73 1.18 8.15 1.80
C GLU A 73 0.39 9.34 1.31
N LEU A 74 -0.68 9.08 0.56
CA LEU A 74 -1.49 10.12 -0.05
C LEU A 74 -2.17 10.98 1.01
N LEU A 75 -2.65 10.37 2.10
CA LEU A 75 -3.22 11.10 3.24
C LEU A 75 -2.16 12.00 3.90
N SER A 76 -0.96 11.47 4.17
CA SER A 76 0.12 12.24 4.79
C SER A 76 0.64 13.37 3.89
N ALA A 77 0.81 13.10 2.59
CA ALA A 77 1.20 14.10 1.61
C ALA A 77 0.16 15.23 1.50
N ALA A 78 -1.13 14.88 1.43
CA ALA A 78 -2.21 15.85 1.30
C ALA A 78 -2.43 16.70 2.56
N CYS A 79 -2.38 16.07 3.74
CA CYS A 79 -2.64 16.74 5.00
C CYS A 79 -1.41 17.47 5.53
N CYS A 80 -0.21 16.89 5.44
CA CYS A 80 0.99 17.43 6.09
C CYS A 80 2.01 18.02 5.10
N GLY A 81 1.90 17.71 3.80
CA GLY A 81 2.91 18.07 2.79
C GLY A 81 4.17 17.19 2.85
N VAL A 82 4.13 16.11 3.62
CA VAL A 82 5.24 15.15 3.79
C VAL A 82 4.66 13.75 3.95
N SER A 83 5.19 12.80 3.19
CA SER A 83 4.82 11.39 3.27
C SER A 83 5.87 10.52 3.94
N THR A 84 7.08 11.04 4.20
CA THR A 84 8.24 10.23 4.56
C THR A 84 8.46 10.08 6.07
N ASN A 85 7.61 10.67 6.92
CA ASN A 85 7.70 10.52 8.38
C ASN A 85 7.15 9.15 8.82
N THR A 86 7.93 8.11 8.57
CA THR A 86 7.47 6.72 8.59
C THR A 86 8.37 5.82 9.41
N VAL A 87 7.76 4.92 10.18
CA VAL A 87 8.37 3.73 10.80
C VAL A 87 7.94 2.51 10.00
N GLN A 88 8.89 1.67 9.61
CA GLN A 88 8.59 0.35 9.06
C GLN A 88 8.61 -0.70 10.19
N GLY A 89 7.50 -1.40 10.37
CA GLY A 89 7.36 -2.48 11.32
C GLY A 89 8.09 -3.73 10.87
N THR A 90 8.96 -4.25 11.72
CA THR A 90 9.71 -5.50 11.55
C THR A 90 9.94 -6.13 12.92
N ALA A 91 10.39 -7.39 12.94
CA ALA A 91 10.78 -8.06 14.18
C ALA A 91 11.96 -7.37 14.91
N GLY A 92 12.75 -6.55 14.20
CA GLY A 92 13.87 -5.80 14.76
C GLY A 92 13.53 -4.34 15.12
N THR A 93 12.28 -3.90 14.97
CA THR A 93 11.88 -2.53 15.33
C THR A 93 11.95 -2.34 16.85
N THR A 94 12.64 -1.29 17.29
CA THR A 94 12.81 -0.94 18.70
C THR A 94 12.08 0.36 19.04
N GLU A 95 11.91 0.65 20.33
CA GLU A 95 11.34 1.95 20.77
C GLU A 95 12.15 3.14 20.25
N ASP A 96 13.48 3.00 20.16
CA ASP A 96 14.37 4.03 19.64
C ASP A 96 14.01 4.46 18.21
N MET A 97 13.68 3.49 17.35
CA MET A 97 13.28 3.72 15.96
C MET A 97 11.91 4.40 15.85
N ILE A 98 11.11 4.37 16.91
CA ILE A 98 9.76 4.93 16.95
C ILE A 98 9.78 6.31 17.58
N LYS A 99 10.28 6.41 18.81
CA LYS A 99 10.22 7.61 19.68
C LYS A 99 11.39 8.54 19.42
N TYR A 100 12.59 8.14 19.85
CA TYR A 100 13.84 8.88 19.73
C TYR A 100 15.01 7.96 20.10
N SER A 101 16.21 8.29 19.66
CA SER A 101 17.45 7.68 20.12
C SER A 101 18.45 8.75 20.54
N TRP A 102 19.70 8.38 20.75
CA TRP A 102 20.76 9.28 21.19
C TRP A 102 21.98 9.23 20.26
N ASN A 103 22.57 10.39 20.01
CA ASN A 103 23.94 10.49 19.54
C ASN A 103 24.87 10.19 20.72
N TYR A 104 25.36 8.96 20.78
CA TYR A 104 26.17 8.48 21.91
C TYR A 104 27.45 9.29 22.13
N ALA A 105 28.07 9.88 21.10
CA ALA A 105 29.25 10.71 21.28
C ALA A 105 28.92 12.03 22.02
N LEU A 106 27.81 12.66 21.65
CA LEU A 106 27.30 13.85 22.35
C LEU A 106 26.78 13.50 23.75
N LEU A 107 26.11 12.37 23.89
CA LEU A 107 25.61 11.88 25.18
C LEU A 107 26.76 11.63 26.16
N LEU A 108 27.86 11.01 25.72
CA LEU A 108 29.03 10.74 26.56
C LEU A 108 29.80 12.03 26.93
N SER A 109 29.85 13.00 26.02
CA SER A 109 30.63 14.23 26.22
C SER A 109 29.87 15.33 26.97
N LYS A 110 28.54 15.44 26.77
CA LYS A 110 27.71 16.51 27.33
C LYS A 110 26.64 16.02 28.30
N GLY A 111 26.47 14.70 28.46
CA GLY A 111 25.32 14.12 29.15
C GLY A 111 24.04 14.22 28.32
N PRO A 112 22.90 13.80 28.90
CA PRO A 112 21.60 13.92 28.24
C PRO A 112 21.24 15.39 28.01
N CYS A 113 21.07 15.77 26.75
CA CYS A 113 20.66 17.11 26.35
C CYS A 113 19.96 17.08 24.99
N ARG A 114 19.18 18.12 24.67
CA ARG A 114 18.47 18.23 23.39
C ARG A 114 19.38 18.06 22.17
N GLU A 115 20.64 18.48 22.25
CA GLU A 115 21.62 18.31 21.16
C GLU A 115 22.04 16.86 20.94
N ALA A 116 22.05 16.04 21.99
CA ALA A 116 22.36 14.62 21.89
C ALA A 116 21.15 13.80 21.43
N LEU A 117 19.94 14.35 21.46
CA LEU A 117 18.72 13.66 21.10
C LEU A 117 18.62 13.49 19.57
N VAL A 118 18.37 12.26 19.13
CA VAL A 118 18.13 11.93 17.72
C VAL A 118 16.63 11.64 17.56
N PRO A 119 15.84 12.56 16.98
CA PRO A 119 14.40 12.40 16.92
C PRO A 119 14.00 11.35 15.88
N SER A 120 13.11 10.45 16.27
CA SER A 120 12.51 9.43 15.39
C SER A 120 11.09 9.86 14.97
N PRO A 121 10.43 9.16 14.03
CA PRO A 121 9.22 9.67 13.39
C PRO A 121 8.07 10.07 14.33
N LEU A 122 7.94 9.43 15.49
CA LEU A 122 6.92 9.81 16.47
C LEU A 122 7.24 11.17 17.09
N LEU A 123 8.46 11.38 17.59
CA LEU A 123 8.88 12.67 18.15
C LEU A 123 8.83 13.77 17.10
N VAL A 124 9.33 13.50 15.88
CA VAL A 124 9.24 14.44 14.74
C VAL A 124 7.79 14.81 14.44
N GLY A 125 6.90 13.82 14.41
CA GLY A 125 5.47 14.03 14.19
C GLY A 125 4.87 14.95 15.24
N MET A 126 5.12 14.66 16.51
CA MET A 126 4.60 15.43 17.64
C MET A 126 5.10 16.88 17.64
N GLU A 127 6.40 17.09 17.45
CA GLU A 127 6.99 18.44 17.49
C GLU A 127 6.62 19.30 16.27
N LYS A 128 6.27 18.67 15.14
CA LYS A 128 5.88 19.38 13.90
C LYS A 128 4.37 19.45 13.67
N GLY A 129 3.57 18.69 14.41
CA GLY A 129 2.12 18.60 14.17
C GLY A 129 1.78 17.91 12.86
N ILE A 130 2.54 16.88 12.48
CA ILE A 130 2.37 16.11 11.23
C ILE A 130 2.13 14.64 11.54
N PHE A 131 1.64 13.87 10.57
CA PHE A 131 1.38 12.46 10.79
C PHE A 131 2.67 11.65 10.97
N ALA A 132 2.64 10.69 11.88
CA ALA A 132 3.59 9.59 11.96
C ALA A 132 2.96 8.34 11.33
N ARG A 133 3.57 7.82 10.27
CA ARG A 133 3.12 6.59 9.61
C ARG A 133 3.82 5.39 10.24
N PHE A 134 3.08 4.36 10.61
CA PHE A 134 3.60 3.10 11.10
C PHE A 134 3.15 1.98 10.17
N GLU A 135 4.00 1.67 9.21
CA GLU A 135 3.70 0.65 8.20
C GLU A 135 3.97 -0.75 8.76
N GLU A 136 3.09 -1.71 8.46
CA GLU A 136 3.20 -3.10 8.92
C GLU A 136 3.36 -3.24 10.45
N ILE A 137 2.61 -2.47 11.24
CA ILE A 137 2.72 -2.40 12.71
C ILE A 137 2.67 -3.77 13.39
N THR A 138 1.92 -4.72 12.83
CA THR A 138 1.76 -6.07 13.38
C THR A 138 3.01 -6.94 13.21
N ARG A 139 4.03 -6.51 12.45
CA ARG A 139 5.33 -7.17 12.37
C ARG A 139 6.29 -6.76 13.49
N THR A 140 5.98 -5.68 14.21
CA THR A 140 6.72 -5.24 15.40
C THR A 140 6.29 -6.04 16.63
N PRO A 141 7.20 -6.38 17.56
CA PRO A 141 6.83 -7.06 18.82
C PRO A 141 5.74 -6.28 19.59
N ALA A 142 4.81 -7.01 20.22
CA ALA A 142 3.63 -6.40 20.85
C ALA A 142 3.99 -5.38 21.94
N GLU A 143 5.02 -5.69 22.73
CA GLU A 143 5.54 -4.81 23.77
C GLU A 143 6.07 -3.48 23.21
N ILE A 144 6.66 -3.50 22.01
CA ILE A 144 7.15 -2.30 21.34
C ILE A 144 5.99 -1.51 20.72
N GLN A 145 4.93 -2.17 20.23
CA GLN A 145 3.72 -1.50 19.76
C GLN A 145 3.03 -0.72 20.89
N ASP A 146 2.95 -1.32 22.08
CA ASP A 146 2.29 -0.72 23.26
C ASP A 146 2.97 0.57 23.74
N SER A 147 4.20 0.83 23.31
CA SER A 147 4.91 2.08 23.51
C SER A 147 4.18 3.31 22.92
N LEU A 148 3.24 3.10 22.00
CA LEU A 148 2.38 4.14 21.40
C LEU A 148 1.18 4.52 22.28
N ILE A 149 0.79 3.70 23.26
CA ILE A 149 -0.47 3.86 24.00
C ILE A 149 -0.52 5.21 24.74
N SER A 150 0.55 5.58 25.44
CA SER A 150 0.63 6.84 26.19
C SER A 150 0.54 8.03 25.24
N VAL A 151 1.31 8.01 24.16
CA VAL A 151 1.34 9.07 23.14
C VAL A 151 -0.03 9.24 22.48
N MET A 152 -0.71 8.14 22.12
CA MET A 152 -2.03 8.22 21.50
C MET A 152 -3.14 8.63 22.47
N SER A 153 -2.99 8.34 23.77
CA SER A 153 -4.00 8.68 24.78
C SER A 153 -3.90 10.14 25.20
N ASP A 154 -2.70 10.56 25.59
CA ASP A 154 -2.49 11.83 26.28
C ASP A 154 -1.88 12.88 25.34
N GLN A 155 -1.40 12.49 24.16
CA GLN A 155 -0.66 13.35 23.23
C GLN A 155 0.64 13.89 23.87
N ILE A 156 1.24 13.08 24.76
CA ILE A 156 2.45 13.38 25.52
C ILE A 156 3.48 12.28 25.31
N LEU A 157 4.73 12.68 25.09
CA LEU A 157 5.90 11.82 25.09
C LEU A 157 6.85 12.34 26.17
N ASN A 158 7.21 11.46 27.11
CA ASN A 158 8.17 11.79 28.16
C ASN A 158 9.56 11.27 27.77
N ILE A 159 10.57 12.14 27.91
CA ILE A 159 12.00 11.87 27.73
C ILE A 159 12.67 12.10 29.09
N PRO A 160 12.62 11.12 30.00
CA PRO A 160 12.99 11.31 31.40
C PRO A 160 14.42 11.82 31.58
N GLU A 161 15.33 11.47 30.67
CA GLU A 161 16.73 11.86 30.73
C GLU A 161 16.94 13.37 30.61
N LEU A 162 15.95 14.13 30.09
CA LEU A 162 15.99 15.58 29.98
C LEU A 162 15.32 16.32 31.16
N GLY A 163 14.82 15.60 32.17
CA GLY A 163 14.14 16.22 33.32
C GLY A 163 12.91 17.03 32.88
N ASP A 164 12.79 18.26 33.40
CA ASP A 164 11.64 19.15 33.12
C ASP A 164 11.50 19.51 31.62
N GLU A 165 12.59 19.49 30.85
CA GLU A 165 12.56 19.74 29.39
C GLU A 165 12.20 18.48 28.57
N GLY A 166 12.04 17.34 29.24
CA GLY A 166 11.74 16.03 28.64
C GLY A 166 10.28 15.81 28.31
N LEU A 167 9.38 16.69 28.75
CA LEU A 167 7.96 16.57 28.46
C LEU A 167 7.63 17.18 27.09
N VAL A 168 7.33 16.34 26.10
CA VAL A 168 6.94 16.77 24.75
C VAL A 168 5.44 16.65 24.57
N LEU A 169 4.78 17.78 24.32
CA LEU A 169 3.36 17.83 23.95
C LEU A 169 3.24 17.84 22.42
N ALA A 170 2.35 17.01 21.88
CA ALA A 170 2.09 17.03 20.45
C ALA A 170 1.49 18.37 20.02
N LYS A 171 2.04 18.97 18.98
CA LYS A 171 1.41 20.12 18.33
C LYS A 171 0.11 19.67 17.65
N PRO A 172 -0.90 20.56 17.57
CA PRO A 172 -2.12 20.29 16.83
C PRO A 172 -1.82 19.78 15.41
N GLY A 173 -2.65 18.86 14.89
CA GLY A 173 -2.44 18.22 13.59
C GLY A 173 -1.60 16.94 13.62
N PHE A 174 -0.87 16.65 14.70
CA PHE A 174 -0.23 15.34 14.89
C PHE A 174 -1.30 14.24 14.99
N ASN A 175 -1.05 13.13 14.28
CA ASN A 175 -1.84 11.91 14.38
C ASN A 175 -1.00 10.71 13.89
N ILE A 176 -1.46 9.47 14.12
CA ILE A 176 -0.77 8.25 13.71
C ILE A 176 -1.62 7.50 12.68
N ILE A 177 -0.97 7.08 11.58
CA ILE A 177 -1.54 6.17 10.60
C ILE A 177 -0.81 4.83 10.70
N GLY A 178 -1.48 3.79 11.15
CA GLY A 178 -0.97 2.42 11.14
C GLY A 178 -1.45 1.64 9.92
N THR A 179 -0.63 0.71 9.42
CA THR A 179 -1.07 -0.30 8.44
C THR A 179 -0.83 -1.71 8.95
N ALA A 180 -1.74 -2.65 8.65
CA ALA A 180 -1.60 -4.05 9.03
C ALA A 180 -2.21 -5.00 7.99
N ASN A 181 -1.57 -6.16 7.81
CA ASN A 181 -2.09 -7.22 6.95
C ASN A 181 -2.98 -8.18 7.74
N THR A 182 -4.14 -8.54 7.19
CA THR A 182 -5.11 -9.43 7.88
C THR A 182 -4.77 -10.92 7.80
N ARG A 183 -3.83 -11.32 6.92
CA ARG A 183 -3.48 -12.73 6.64
C ARG A 183 -2.02 -13.10 6.88
N ASP A 184 -1.18 -12.17 7.37
CA ASP A 184 0.25 -12.46 7.53
C ASP A 184 0.47 -13.55 8.59
N LYS A 185 1.25 -14.58 8.24
CA LYS A 185 1.81 -15.54 9.20
C LYS A 185 2.96 -14.85 9.94
N GLY A 186 3.05 -15.04 11.26
CA GLY A 186 4.12 -14.43 12.08
C GLY A 186 3.85 -12.98 12.50
N VAL A 187 2.57 -12.59 12.61
CA VAL A 187 2.17 -11.29 13.17
C VAL A 187 1.99 -11.34 14.68
N ASN A 188 2.37 -10.26 15.34
CA ASN A 188 2.09 -10.02 16.74
C ASN A 188 0.65 -9.49 16.88
N GLU A 189 -0.12 -10.09 17.78
CA GLU A 189 -1.46 -9.60 18.06
C GLU A 189 -1.39 -8.27 18.82
N MET A 190 -2.06 -7.25 18.29
CA MET A 190 -2.16 -5.96 18.95
C MET A 190 -2.95 -6.05 20.26
N SER A 191 -2.45 -5.41 21.31
CA SER A 191 -3.14 -5.35 22.60
C SER A 191 -4.52 -4.70 22.49
N GLY A 192 -5.46 -5.12 23.35
CA GLY A 192 -6.78 -4.51 23.41
C GLY A 192 -6.75 -3.03 23.78
N ALA A 193 -5.70 -2.59 24.50
CA ALA A 193 -5.49 -1.18 24.82
C ALA A 193 -5.15 -0.36 23.58
N LEU A 194 -4.20 -0.83 22.76
CA LEU A 194 -3.79 -0.15 21.53
C LEU A 194 -4.91 -0.18 20.47
N LYS A 195 -5.59 -1.32 20.29
CA LYS A 195 -6.75 -1.41 19.37
C LYS A 195 -7.79 -0.31 19.64
N ARG A 196 -8.10 0.00 20.90
CA ARG A 196 -9.10 1.03 21.25
C ARG A 196 -8.67 2.48 20.92
N ARG A 197 -7.41 2.72 20.55
CA ARG A 197 -6.88 4.04 20.18
C ARG A 197 -6.89 4.30 18.67
N PHE A 198 -7.20 3.26 17.89
CA PHE A 198 -7.35 3.35 16.45
C PHE A 198 -8.83 3.27 16.02
N ASN A 199 -9.19 4.02 14.99
CA ASN A 199 -10.32 3.70 14.13
C ASN A 199 -9.82 2.78 13.00
N PHE A 200 -10.49 1.66 12.78
CA PHE A 200 -10.09 0.67 11.79
C PHE A 200 -10.86 0.87 10.49
N GLU A 201 -10.14 0.93 9.38
CA GLU A 201 -10.69 0.96 8.03
C GLU A 201 -10.11 -0.19 7.21
N THR A 202 -11.00 -1.05 6.69
CA THR A 202 -10.60 -2.21 5.90
C THR A 202 -10.50 -1.83 4.43
N VAL A 203 -9.28 -1.85 3.90
CA VAL A 203 -9.01 -1.66 2.48
C VAL A 203 -9.19 -2.99 1.75
N MET A 204 -10.22 -3.03 0.90
CA MET A 204 -10.58 -4.21 0.13
C MET A 204 -9.83 -4.25 -1.20
N PRO A 205 -9.57 -5.45 -1.76
CA PRO A 205 -9.14 -5.59 -3.14
C PRO A 205 -10.12 -4.93 -4.13
N ILE A 206 -9.62 -4.56 -5.29
CA ILE A 206 -10.45 -3.98 -6.34
C ILE A 206 -11.32 -5.08 -6.94
N ALA A 207 -12.64 -4.88 -6.90
CA ALA A 207 -13.59 -5.86 -7.40
C ALA A 207 -13.86 -5.73 -8.91
N ASP A 208 -13.68 -4.54 -9.48
CA ASP A 208 -13.94 -4.30 -10.90
C ASP A 208 -12.69 -4.61 -11.75
N VAL A 209 -12.78 -5.64 -12.57
CA VAL A 209 -11.72 -6.07 -13.49
C VAL A 209 -11.34 -4.97 -14.50
N ARG A 210 -12.31 -4.15 -14.94
CA ARG A 210 -12.02 -3.02 -15.84
C ARG A 210 -11.13 -2.00 -15.16
N LEU A 211 -11.38 -1.75 -13.88
CA LEU A 211 -10.57 -0.85 -13.09
C LEU A 211 -9.18 -1.43 -12.81
N GLU A 212 -9.08 -2.73 -12.54
CA GLU A 212 -7.79 -3.41 -12.43
C GLU A 212 -6.97 -3.32 -13.72
N LYS A 213 -7.61 -3.53 -14.88
CA LYS A 213 -6.99 -3.33 -16.20
C LYS A 213 -6.44 -1.91 -16.35
N GLU A 214 -7.25 -0.89 -16.06
CA GLU A 214 -6.82 0.52 -16.16
C GLU A 214 -5.61 0.82 -15.27
N ILE A 215 -5.57 0.23 -14.06
CA ILE A 215 -4.44 0.37 -13.14
C ILE A 215 -3.20 -0.35 -13.69
N ILE A 216 -3.34 -1.58 -14.20
CA ILE A 216 -2.22 -2.32 -14.82
C ILE A 216 -1.60 -1.50 -15.95
N ILE A 217 -2.43 -0.99 -16.86
CA ILE A 217 -1.98 -0.17 -17.99
C ILE A 217 -1.22 1.06 -17.48
N ARG A 218 -1.85 1.87 -16.62
CA ARG A 218 -1.28 3.14 -16.17
C ARG A 218 0.03 2.96 -15.42
N GLU A 219 0.07 2.04 -14.45
CA GLU A 219 1.27 1.82 -13.65
C GLU A 219 2.39 1.23 -14.52
N ALA A 220 2.08 0.34 -15.47
CA ALA A 220 3.07 -0.17 -16.40
C ALA A 220 3.61 0.91 -17.34
N GLU A 221 2.77 1.84 -17.82
CA GLU A 221 3.20 3.02 -18.59
C GLU A 221 4.14 3.91 -17.78
N ASP A 222 3.78 4.23 -16.54
CA ASP A 222 4.59 5.07 -15.67
C ASP A 222 5.94 4.42 -15.35
N MET A 223 5.95 3.11 -15.08
CA MET A 223 7.17 2.33 -14.86
C MET A 223 8.02 2.22 -16.13
N ALA A 224 7.42 1.95 -17.29
CA ALA A 224 8.13 1.87 -18.57
C ALA A 224 8.77 3.21 -18.94
N LYS A 225 8.04 4.32 -18.74
CA LYS A 225 8.56 5.67 -18.94
C LYS A 225 9.74 5.98 -18.02
N ALA A 226 9.65 5.62 -16.73
CA ALA A 226 10.73 5.78 -15.78
C ALA A 226 11.96 4.91 -16.11
N GLY A 227 11.72 3.71 -16.65
CA GLY A 227 12.75 2.76 -17.09
C GLY A 227 13.30 3.03 -18.50
N HIS A 228 12.81 4.04 -19.21
CA HIS A 228 13.13 4.30 -20.62
C HIS A 228 12.89 3.09 -21.54
N ILE A 229 11.80 2.36 -21.29
CA ILE A 229 11.36 1.21 -22.07
C ILE A 229 10.31 1.69 -23.08
N ASP A 230 10.60 1.52 -24.37
CA ASP A 230 9.71 1.90 -25.48
C ASP A 230 9.01 0.66 -26.06
N CYS A 231 8.33 -0.08 -25.18
CA CYS A 231 7.52 -1.24 -25.53
C CYS A 231 6.04 -0.85 -25.51
N PRO A 232 5.30 -0.97 -26.62
CA PRO A 232 3.88 -0.63 -26.66
C PRO A 232 3.06 -1.43 -25.66
N ILE A 233 2.16 -0.75 -24.95
CA ILE A 233 1.23 -1.39 -24.02
C ILE A 233 0.12 -2.06 -24.81
N ASP A 234 -0.01 -3.37 -24.64
CA ASP A 234 -1.11 -4.17 -25.19
C ASP A 234 -2.28 -4.22 -24.20
N THR A 235 -3.36 -3.55 -24.56
CA THR A 235 -4.56 -3.46 -23.71
C THR A 235 -5.32 -4.77 -23.58
N ASP A 236 -5.24 -5.65 -24.57
CA ASP A 236 -5.93 -6.94 -24.55
C ASP A 236 -5.21 -7.90 -23.59
N VAL A 237 -3.88 -7.81 -23.55
CA VAL A 237 -3.04 -8.57 -22.61
C VAL A 237 -3.24 -8.09 -21.18
N ALA A 238 -3.28 -6.78 -20.95
CA ALA A 238 -3.58 -6.22 -19.64
C ALA A 238 -4.97 -6.64 -19.13
N GLU A 239 -5.98 -6.67 -20.01
CA GLU A 239 -7.32 -7.16 -19.67
C GLU A 239 -7.32 -8.65 -19.32
N LEU A 240 -6.68 -9.47 -20.13
CA LEU A 240 -6.54 -10.90 -19.89
C LEU A 240 -5.88 -11.18 -18.54
N LEU A 241 -4.82 -10.42 -18.22
CA LEU A 241 -4.12 -10.55 -16.95
C LEU A 241 -5.01 -10.11 -15.77
N ALA A 242 -5.72 -9.00 -15.90
CA ALA A 242 -6.67 -8.53 -14.88
C ALA A 242 -7.74 -9.60 -14.59
N VAL A 243 -8.35 -10.17 -15.64
CA VAL A 243 -9.32 -11.27 -15.51
C VAL A 243 -8.67 -12.48 -14.83
N THR A 244 -7.46 -12.86 -15.24
CA THR A 244 -6.75 -14.02 -14.66
C THR A 244 -6.52 -13.85 -13.16
N TYR A 245 -5.98 -12.72 -12.73
CA TYR A 245 -5.76 -12.41 -11.31
C TYR A 245 -7.07 -12.37 -10.53
N HIS A 246 -8.10 -11.73 -11.09
CA HIS A 246 -9.42 -11.64 -10.47
C HIS A 246 -10.04 -13.02 -10.25
N GLU A 247 -10.07 -13.88 -11.27
CA GLU A 247 -10.69 -15.21 -11.17
C GLU A 247 -9.95 -16.16 -10.24
N LEU A 248 -8.61 -16.10 -10.22
CA LEU A 248 -7.79 -16.88 -9.28
C LEU A 248 -7.97 -16.40 -7.83
N ARG A 249 -8.14 -15.09 -7.61
CA ARG A 249 -8.43 -14.51 -6.28
C ARG A 249 -9.83 -14.89 -5.80
N GLU A 250 -10.83 -14.76 -6.66
CA GLU A 250 -12.23 -15.05 -6.33
C GLU A 250 -12.53 -16.56 -6.30
N GLY A 251 -11.69 -17.38 -6.95
CA GLY A 251 -11.88 -18.83 -7.08
C GLY A 251 -13.11 -19.19 -7.92
N ARG A 252 -13.49 -18.28 -8.82
CA ARG A 252 -14.63 -18.45 -9.71
C ARG A 252 -14.51 -17.52 -10.91
N THR A 253 -14.93 -18.00 -12.07
CA THR A 253 -15.04 -17.17 -13.29
C THR A 253 -16.32 -16.34 -13.30
N ALA A 254 -16.39 -15.33 -14.18
CA ALA A 254 -17.63 -14.57 -14.39
C ALA A 254 -18.82 -15.46 -14.81
N GLU A 255 -18.56 -16.55 -15.54
CA GLU A 255 -19.56 -17.56 -15.92
C GLU A 255 -19.88 -18.59 -14.80
N GLY A 256 -19.27 -18.47 -13.63
CA GLY A 256 -19.55 -19.33 -12.48
C GLY A 256 -18.75 -20.64 -12.41
N THR A 257 -17.77 -20.84 -13.29
CA THR A 257 -16.87 -22.00 -13.21
C THR A 257 -16.01 -21.88 -11.96
N VAL A 258 -15.99 -22.94 -11.15
CA VAL A 258 -15.19 -22.98 -9.91
C VAL A 258 -13.71 -23.08 -10.28
N VAL A 259 -12.89 -22.26 -9.64
CA VAL A 259 -11.44 -22.20 -9.81
C VAL A 259 -10.77 -22.46 -8.47
N GLU A 260 -9.74 -23.30 -8.46
CA GLU A 260 -8.95 -23.54 -7.25
C GLU A 260 -8.10 -22.31 -6.93
N LYS A 261 -8.22 -21.79 -5.70
CA LYS A 261 -7.51 -20.59 -5.27
C LYS A 261 -6.05 -20.91 -4.93
N PRO A 262 -5.07 -20.24 -5.56
CA PRO A 262 -3.69 -20.25 -5.08
C PRO A 262 -3.59 -19.78 -3.63
N ALA A 263 -2.59 -20.28 -2.90
CA ALA A 263 -2.22 -19.74 -1.60
C ALA A 263 -1.45 -18.41 -1.75
N ALA A 264 -0.75 -18.24 -2.87
CA ALA A 264 -0.11 -17.00 -3.26
C ALA A 264 -1.08 -15.81 -3.28
N VAL A 265 -0.52 -14.62 -3.05
CA VAL A 265 -1.26 -13.37 -3.15
C VAL A 265 -1.60 -13.14 -4.63
N MET A 266 -2.85 -12.74 -4.89
CA MET A 266 -3.35 -12.45 -6.24
C MET A 266 -3.80 -10.99 -6.30
N SER A 267 -2.87 -10.06 -6.06
CA SER A 267 -3.15 -8.63 -5.97
C SER A 267 -3.01 -7.89 -7.31
N THR A 268 -3.65 -6.72 -7.43
CA THR A 268 -3.47 -5.84 -8.60
C THR A 268 -2.02 -5.39 -8.75
N ALA A 269 -1.29 -5.19 -7.63
CA ALA A 269 0.12 -4.83 -7.65
C ALA A 269 1.02 -5.94 -8.23
N GLU A 270 0.70 -7.20 -7.95
CA GLU A 270 1.40 -8.34 -8.57
C GLU A 270 1.09 -8.45 -10.07
N ALA A 271 -0.16 -8.20 -10.47
CA ALA A 271 -0.52 -8.14 -11.89
C ALA A 271 0.25 -7.05 -12.64
N VAL A 272 0.39 -5.85 -12.05
CA VAL A 272 1.24 -4.77 -12.58
C VAL A 272 2.68 -5.25 -12.73
N SER A 273 3.24 -5.90 -11.70
CA SER A 273 4.61 -6.41 -11.72
C SER A 273 4.82 -7.46 -12.82
N VAL A 274 3.90 -8.43 -12.95
CA VAL A 274 3.97 -9.47 -13.99
C VAL A 274 3.91 -8.85 -15.38
N TYR A 275 2.96 -7.93 -15.60
CA TYR A 275 2.83 -7.26 -16.89
C TYR A 275 4.06 -6.41 -17.24
N TYR A 276 4.56 -5.62 -16.28
CA TYR A 276 5.75 -4.79 -16.45
C TYR A 276 7.00 -5.65 -16.75
N GLN A 277 7.17 -6.77 -16.05
CA GLN A 277 8.27 -7.70 -16.31
C GLN A 277 8.17 -8.31 -17.72
N THR A 278 6.96 -8.64 -18.18
CA THR A 278 6.75 -9.15 -19.54
C THR A 278 7.17 -8.13 -20.59
N ILE A 279 6.68 -6.89 -20.52
CA ILE A 279 7.03 -5.86 -21.51
C ILE A 279 8.52 -5.48 -21.44
N SER A 280 9.10 -5.46 -20.24
CA SER A 280 10.54 -5.20 -20.03
C SER A 280 11.40 -6.29 -20.65
N HIS A 281 11.04 -7.55 -20.43
CA HIS A 281 11.75 -8.69 -20.99
C HIS A 281 11.65 -8.68 -22.52
N SER A 282 10.44 -8.50 -23.06
CA SER A 282 10.22 -8.35 -24.50
C SER A 282 11.03 -7.21 -25.14
N TRP A 283 11.20 -6.09 -24.43
CA TRP A 283 12.00 -4.96 -24.90
C TRP A 283 13.49 -5.28 -24.96
N TYR A 284 14.05 -5.84 -23.89
CA TYR A 284 15.50 -6.04 -23.78
C TYR A 284 16.00 -7.28 -24.53
N PHE A 285 15.19 -8.34 -24.61
CA PHE A 285 15.63 -9.64 -25.16
C PHE A 285 14.71 -10.20 -26.26
N GLY A 286 13.60 -9.52 -26.55
CA GLY A 286 12.61 -9.94 -27.54
C GLY A 286 12.53 -9.00 -28.75
N ASP A 287 11.35 -8.92 -29.35
CA ASP A 287 11.03 -8.10 -30.53
C ASP A 287 10.37 -6.75 -30.17
N GLY A 288 10.36 -6.38 -28.89
CA GLY A 288 9.72 -5.15 -28.41
C GLY A 288 8.19 -5.21 -28.36
N LYS A 289 7.58 -6.40 -28.32
CA LYS A 289 6.12 -6.58 -28.13
C LYS A 289 5.80 -7.52 -26.98
N ALA A 290 4.68 -7.29 -26.30
CA ALA A 290 4.24 -8.15 -25.22
C ALA A 290 4.10 -9.62 -25.69
N ASP A 291 4.91 -10.51 -25.12
CA ASP A 291 4.93 -11.93 -25.46
C ASP A 291 4.10 -12.76 -24.48
N MET A 292 3.22 -13.63 -25.01
CA MET A 292 2.33 -14.48 -24.20
C MET A 292 3.09 -15.55 -23.42
N GLY A 293 4.18 -16.08 -23.98
CA GLY A 293 5.02 -17.07 -23.32
C GLY A 293 5.66 -16.48 -22.07
N LEU A 294 6.28 -15.31 -22.22
CA LEU A 294 6.88 -14.55 -21.12
C LEU A 294 5.84 -14.14 -20.07
N LEU A 295 4.64 -13.72 -20.48
CA LEU A 295 3.53 -13.48 -19.55
C LEU A 295 3.21 -14.72 -18.71
N THR A 296 3.14 -15.89 -19.35
CA THR A 296 2.82 -17.15 -18.68
C THR A 296 3.92 -17.57 -17.70
N GLU A 297 5.18 -17.42 -18.08
CA GLU A 297 6.32 -17.71 -17.21
C GLU A 297 6.41 -16.75 -16.01
N ASN A 298 6.17 -15.45 -16.23
CA ASN A 298 6.15 -14.46 -15.15
C ASN A 298 4.97 -14.69 -14.20
N LEU A 299 3.78 -15.02 -14.72
CA LEU A 299 2.63 -15.41 -13.91
C LEU A 299 2.94 -16.67 -13.09
N LEU A 300 3.54 -17.69 -13.70
CA LEU A 300 3.96 -18.90 -13.01
C LEU A 300 4.92 -18.56 -11.85
N GLY A 301 5.91 -17.71 -12.11
CA GLY A 301 6.85 -17.24 -11.09
C GLY A 301 6.16 -16.52 -9.93
N ALA A 302 5.15 -15.70 -10.22
CA ALA A 302 4.37 -15.01 -9.19
C ALA A 302 3.51 -15.98 -8.35
N VAL A 303 2.79 -16.89 -9.02
CA VAL A 303 1.87 -17.84 -8.36
C VAL A 303 2.61 -18.90 -7.54
N CYS A 304 3.75 -19.39 -8.02
CA CYS A 304 4.48 -20.48 -7.37
C CYS A 304 5.60 -20.01 -6.43
N LYS A 305 5.74 -18.70 -6.21
CA LYS A 305 6.84 -18.10 -5.44
C LYS A 305 6.98 -18.66 -4.02
N GLU A 306 5.84 -18.87 -3.33
CA GLU A 306 5.81 -19.29 -1.93
C GLU A 306 5.41 -20.76 -1.75
N ASN A 307 4.63 -21.31 -2.70
CA ASN A 307 4.11 -22.66 -2.61
C ASN A 307 4.12 -23.36 -3.98
N LYS A 308 4.87 -24.45 -4.09
CA LYS A 308 4.94 -25.25 -5.33
C LYS A 308 3.62 -25.93 -5.68
N ASP A 309 2.76 -26.20 -4.69
CA ASP A 309 1.46 -26.84 -4.92
C ASP A 309 0.50 -25.93 -5.71
N ASP A 310 0.76 -24.61 -5.74
CA ASP A 310 -0.05 -23.67 -6.52
C ASP A 310 0.14 -23.84 -8.04
N LEU A 311 1.20 -24.56 -8.48
CA LEU A 311 1.39 -24.93 -9.88
C LEU A 311 0.21 -25.76 -10.42
N GLU A 312 -0.24 -26.76 -9.66
CA GLU A 312 -1.31 -27.65 -10.10
C GLU A 312 -2.66 -26.91 -10.19
N LYS A 313 -2.88 -25.94 -9.31
CA LYS A 313 -4.05 -25.06 -9.35
C LYS A 313 -4.03 -24.14 -10.58
N LEU A 314 -2.86 -23.56 -10.90
CA LEU A 314 -2.69 -22.76 -12.10
C LEU A 314 -2.88 -23.59 -13.38
N LYS A 315 -2.32 -24.80 -13.44
CA LYS A 315 -2.57 -25.75 -14.54
C LYS A 315 -4.06 -26.10 -14.66
N ALA A 316 -4.75 -26.32 -13.55
CA ALA A 316 -6.19 -26.57 -13.54
C ALA A 316 -6.98 -25.39 -14.10
N TYR A 317 -6.61 -24.15 -13.74
CA TYR A 317 -7.19 -22.93 -14.32
C TYR A 317 -7.00 -22.86 -15.84
N PHE A 318 -5.81 -23.18 -16.35
CA PHE A 318 -5.55 -23.20 -17.80
C PHE A 318 -6.40 -24.25 -18.54
N ARG A 319 -6.47 -25.47 -17.99
CA ARG A 319 -7.27 -26.58 -18.57
C ARG A 319 -8.77 -26.29 -18.61
N THR A 320 -9.26 -25.42 -17.72
CA THR A 320 -10.69 -25.14 -17.56
C THR A 320 -11.06 -23.76 -18.08
N ALA A 321 -10.82 -22.71 -17.28
CA ALA A 321 -11.25 -21.35 -17.55
C ALA A 321 -10.57 -20.75 -18.79
N VAL A 322 -9.24 -20.88 -18.93
CA VAL A 322 -8.51 -20.33 -20.08
C VAL A 322 -8.93 -21.03 -21.36
N THR A 323 -8.98 -22.36 -21.37
CA THR A 323 -9.41 -23.15 -22.54
C THR A 323 -10.85 -22.81 -22.96
N ALA A 324 -11.76 -22.60 -22.01
CA ALA A 324 -13.14 -22.19 -22.31
C ALA A 324 -13.19 -20.79 -22.96
N LYS A 325 -12.43 -19.82 -22.42
CA LYS A 325 -12.32 -18.47 -22.97
C LYS A 325 -11.64 -18.45 -24.33
N ALA A 326 -10.61 -19.27 -24.55
CA ALA A 326 -9.95 -19.43 -25.84
C ALA A 326 -10.92 -19.85 -26.96
N LYS A 327 -11.87 -20.76 -26.65
CA LYS A 327 -12.90 -21.20 -27.60
C LYS A 327 -13.99 -20.16 -27.84
N LYS A 328 -14.39 -19.43 -26.79
CA LYS A 328 -15.52 -18.49 -26.83
C LYS A 328 -15.13 -17.09 -27.35
N VAL A 329 -13.97 -16.59 -26.93
CA VAL A 329 -13.50 -15.22 -27.20
C VAL A 329 -12.42 -15.20 -28.28
N GLY A 330 -11.50 -16.16 -28.29
CA GLY A 330 -10.37 -16.18 -29.23
C GLY A 330 -9.30 -15.12 -28.92
N GLY A 331 -8.56 -14.69 -29.94
CA GLY A 331 -7.55 -13.63 -29.81
C GLY A 331 -6.46 -13.93 -28.77
N ALA A 332 -6.21 -12.98 -27.87
CA ALA A 332 -5.23 -13.11 -26.78
C ALA A 332 -5.48 -14.35 -25.91
N TRP A 333 -6.74 -14.73 -25.66
CA TRP A 333 -7.07 -15.94 -24.89
C TRP A 333 -6.65 -17.23 -25.60
N LYS A 334 -6.69 -17.26 -26.94
CA LYS A 334 -6.23 -18.42 -27.70
C LYS A 334 -4.72 -18.55 -27.61
N ALA A 335 -3.98 -17.46 -27.85
CA ALA A 335 -2.53 -17.43 -27.72
C ALA A 335 -2.08 -17.79 -26.29
N TYR A 336 -2.78 -17.27 -25.27
CA TYR A 336 -2.54 -17.60 -23.87
C TYR A 336 -2.87 -19.06 -23.51
N SER A 337 -3.86 -19.68 -24.16
CA SER A 337 -4.11 -21.11 -23.97
C SER A 337 -3.01 -21.99 -24.58
N GLU A 338 -2.35 -21.52 -25.65
CA GLU A 338 -1.29 -22.27 -26.34
C GLU A 338 0.03 -22.30 -25.54
N THR A 339 0.22 -21.38 -24.60
CA THR A 339 1.40 -21.33 -23.70
C THR A 339 1.30 -22.26 -22.50
N ALA A 340 0.20 -23.02 -22.35
CA ALA A 340 -0.02 -23.93 -21.21
C ALA A 340 1.14 -24.93 -20.99
N GLY A 341 1.86 -25.29 -22.05
CA GLY A 341 3.03 -26.17 -21.99
C GLY A 341 4.24 -25.59 -21.23
N LEU A 342 4.25 -24.28 -20.96
CA LEU A 342 5.29 -23.60 -20.18
C LEU A 342 5.10 -23.74 -18.66
N LEU A 343 3.92 -24.18 -18.20
CA LEU A 343 3.62 -24.41 -16.79
C LEU A 343 4.26 -25.71 -16.30
N ARG A 344 5.58 -25.72 -16.06
CA ARG A 344 6.35 -26.93 -15.71
C ARG A 344 7.13 -26.81 -14.41
#